data_AF-A0A8J4CLU6-F1
#
_entry.id   AF-A0A8J4CLU6-F1
#
_cell.length_a   1.000
_cell.length_b   1.000
_cell.length_c   1.000
_cell.angle_alpha   90.00
_cell.angle_beta   90.00
_cell.angle_gamma   90.00
#
_symmetry.space_group_name_H-M   'P 1'
#
loop_
_entity.id
_entity.type
_entity.pdbx_description
1 polymer ?
#
loop_
_entity_poly.entity_id
_entity_poly.type
_entity_poly.pdbx_seq_one_letter_code
_entity_poly.pdbx_strand_id
1 'polypeptide(L)'
;MWPGILYDGFRWAAAADPTAQLCLNDYDLITSDDWYQMVQLVKDMKAVGVPIHCIAVQAYVSTQDRPTPAYMKPRLDALAALNLSILITEYNFFSYWDGGKPVWNGTEAEQAKLHEEYVRFWFSVPYIKAIILW
;
A
#
# COMPACT_ATOMS: atom_id res chain seq x y z
N MET A 1 19.30 14.64 0.34
CA MET A 1 18.18 15.44 -0.21
C MET A 1 16.90 14.65 0.13
N TRP A 2 15.79 15.27 0.56
CA TRP A 2 14.40 14.71 0.58
C TRP A 2 13.60 14.40 1.89
N PRO A 3 14.09 14.28 3.14
CA PRO A 3 13.16 14.14 4.28
C PRO A 3 12.33 15.40 4.55
N GLY A 4 12.98 16.57 4.41
CA GLY A 4 12.34 17.87 4.69
C GLY A 4 11.13 18.15 3.80
N ILE A 5 11.26 17.97 2.47
CA ILE A 5 10.18 18.27 1.54
C ILE A 5 8.97 17.36 1.74
N LEU A 6 9.19 16.08 2.05
CA LEU A 6 8.11 15.15 2.38
C LEU A 6 7.38 15.61 3.64
N TYR A 7 8.12 15.90 4.71
CA TYR A 7 7.53 16.24 6.01
C TYR A 7 6.80 17.57 5.95
N ASP A 8 7.39 18.55 5.27
CA ASP A 8 6.78 19.86 5.04
C ASP A 8 5.56 19.75 4.13
N GLY A 9 5.58 18.88 3.12
CA GLY A 9 4.42 18.60 2.28
C GLY A 9 3.21 18.14 3.09
N PHE A 10 3.39 17.21 4.03
CA PHE A 10 2.30 16.79 4.94
C PHE A 10 1.84 17.93 5.87
N ARG A 11 2.77 18.75 6.38
CA ARG A 11 2.41 19.93 7.20
C ARG A 11 1.61 20.96 6.41
N TRP A 12 2.02 21.24 5.17
CA TRP A 12 1.32 22.16 4.28
C TRP A 12 -0.07 21.63 3.92
N ALA A 13 -0.19 20.34 3.61
CA ALA A 13 -1.48 19.71 3.34
C ALA A 13 -2.42 19.81 4.56
N ALA A 14 -1.92 19.51 5.77
CA ALA A 14 -2.70 19.63 6.99
C ALA A 14 -3.08 21.09 7.32
N ALA A 15 -2.21 22.05 7.01
CA ALA A 15 -2.52 23.47 7.18
C ALA A 15 -3.58 23.97 6.20
N ALA A 16 -3.60 23.42 4.98
CA ALA A 16 -4.59 23.75 3.96
C ALA A 16 -5.96 23.13 4.25
N ASP A 17 -6.00 21.87 4.72
CA ASP A 17 -7.20 21.18 5.17
C ASP A 17 -6.91 20.30 6.41
N PRO A 18 -7.18 20.80 7.62
CA PRO A 18 -6.96 20.05 8.85
C PRO A 18 -7.86 18.81 9.02
N THR A 19 -8.89 18.65 8.18
CA THR A 19 -9.82 17.52 8.25
C THR A 19 -9.42 16.38 7.30
N ALA A 20 -8.50 16.64 6.36
CA ALA A 20 -8.04 15.67 5.39
C ALA A 20 -7.29 14.50 6.03
N GLN A 21 -7.54 13.29 5.54
CA GLN A 21 -6.76 12.10 5.87
C GLN A 21 -5.52 12.03 4.97
N LEU A 22 -4.37 12.33 5.55
CA LEU A 22 -3.08 12.30 4.84
C LEU A 22 -2.46 10.90 4.86
N CYS A 23 -2.28 10.29 3.69
CA CYS A 23 -1.69 8.97 3.53
C CYS A 23 -0.32 9.01 2.86
N LEU A 24 0.57 8.09 3.23
CA LEU A 24 1.78 7.81 2.46
C LEU A 24 1.53 6.59 1.58
N ASN A 25 1.56 6.76 0.26
CA ASN A 25 1.28 5.74 -0.76
C ASN A 25 2.58 5.21 -1.36
N ASP A 26 2.74 3.89 -1.45
CA ASP A 26 3.90 3.30 -2.09
C ASP A 26 3.63 1.89 -2.65
N TYR A 27 4.50 1.48 -3.59
CA TYR A 27 4.57 0.13 -4.11
C TYR A 27 5.44 -0.77 -3.21
N ASP A 28 5.48 -2.05 -3.52
CA ASP A 28 6.37 -3.04 -2.90
C ASP A 28 6.21 -3.35 -1.41
N LEU A 29 5.32 -2.68 -0.69
CA LEU A 29 5.05 -2.90 0.74
C LEU A 29 4.58 -4.34 1.08
N ILE A 30 4.11 -5.10 0.09
CA ILE A 30 3.64 -6.48 0.23
C ILE A 30 4.32 -7.47 -0.75
N THR A 31 5.18 -6.99 -1.64
CA THR A 31 5.87 -7.78 -2.69
C THR A 31 7.39 -7.79 -2.55
N SER A 32 7.96 -6.92 -1.70
CA SER A 32 9.40 -6.86 -1.42
C SER A 32 9.70 -7.03 0.08
N ASP A 33 10.96 -7.31 0.40
CA ASP A 33 11.49 -7.36 1.75
C ASP A 33 11.91 -5.99 2.29
N ASP A 34 11.96 -4.95 1.46
CA ASP A 34 12.30 -3.57 1.84
C ASP A 34 11.18 -2.80 2.57
N TRP A 35 10.02 -3.43 2.83
CA TRP A 35 8.84 -2.83 3.48
C TRP A 35 9.15 -2.19 4.86
N TYR A 36 10.20 -2.64 5.55
CA TYR A 36 10.60 -2.06 6.85
C TYR A 36 11.09 -0.61 6.72
N GLN A 37 11.52 -0.17 5.54
CA GLN A 37 11.92 1.21 5.30
C GLN A 37 10.72 2.16 5.46
N MET A 38 9.53 1.75 5.01
CA MET A 38 8.27 2.48 5.24
C MET A 38 7.96 2.61 6.73
N VAL A 39 8.16 1.54 7.50
CA VAL A 39 7.95 1.56 8.96
C VAL A 39 8.89 2.56 9.63
N GLN A 40 10.17 2.57 9.25
CA GLN A 40 11.14 3.51 9.80
C GLN A 40 10.79 4.95 9.42
N LEU A 41 10.47 5.20 8.16
CA LEU A 41 10.08 6.52 7.67
C LEU A 41 8.87 7.09 8.43
N VAL A 42 7.83 6.30 8.62
CA VAL A 42 6.64 6.73 9.36
C VAL A 42 6.95 6.96 10.84
N LYS A 43 7.81 6.15 11.46
CA LYS A 43 8.26 6.41 12.84
C LYS A 43 8.99 7.76 12.94
N ASP A 44 9.89 8.06 12.01
CA ASP A 44 10.64 9.31 11.98
C ASP A 44 9.72 10.52 11.76
N MET A 45 8.74 10.40 10.85
CA MET A 45 7.69 11.41 10.64
C MET A 45 6.91 11.69 11.92
N LYS A 46 6.45 10.64 12.61
CA LYS A 46 5.70 10.78 13.87
C LYS A 46 6.55 11.37 14.99
N ALA A 47 7.83 11.01 15.07
CA ALA A 47 8.75 11.51 16.09
C ALA A 47 8.94 13.03 16.03
N VAL A 48 8.81 13.64 14.84
CA VAL A 48 8.91 15.09 14.63
C VAL A 48 7.55 15.75 14.36
N GLY A 49 6.45 15.08 14.75
CA GLY A 49 5.11 15.65 14.73
C GLY A 49 4.51 15.91 13.35
N VAL A 50 4.93 15.16 12.32
CA VAL A 50 4.30 15.26 10.99
C VAL A 50 2.88 14.68 11.05
N PRO A 51 1.84 15.41 10.59
CA PRO A 51 0.48 14.88 10.52
C PRO A 51 0.41 13.75 9.49
N ILE A 52 0.09 12.52 9.91
CA ILE A 52 -0.08 11.35 9.04
C ILE A 52 -1.16 10.43 9.62
N HIS A 53 -1.99 9.86 8.76
CA HIS A 53 -3.20 9.14 9.17
C HIS A 53 -3.30 7.72 8.59
N CYS A 54 -2.65 7.48 7.46
CA CYS A 54 -2.75 6.23 6.73
C CYS A 54 -1.47 5.85 5.99
N ILE A 55 -1.34 4.56 5.74
CA ILE A 55 -0.40 3.98 4.79
C ILE A 55 -1.24 3.38 3.66
N ALA A 56 -0.93 3.76 2.44
CA ALA A 56 -1.58 3.27 1.25
C ALA A 56 -0.65 2.30 0.53
N VAL A 57 -1.12 1.07 0.36
CA VAL A 57 -0.44 -0.01 -0.33
C VAL A 57 -1.03 -0.08 -1.73
N GLN A 58 -0.23 0.19 -2.75
CA GLN A 58 -0.69 0.12 -4.13
C GLN A 58 -1.28 -1.27 -4.44
N ALA A 59 -0.58 -2.32 -4.04
CA ALA A 59 -0.96 -3.70 -4.30
C ALA A 59 -1.12 -4.01 -5.80
N TYR A 60 -0.22 -3.47 -6.62
CA TYR A 60 -0.10 -3.86 -8.01
C TYR A 60 0.77 -5.13 -8.13
N VAL A 61 0.14 -6.27 -8.41
CA VAL A 61 0.72 -7.59 -8.12
C VAL A 61 1.06 -8.37 -9.39
N SER A 62 2.31 -8.83 -9.47
CA SER A 62 2.75 -9.78 -10.51
C SER A 62 2.11 -11.15 -10.28
N THR A 63 1.65 -11.82 -11.34
CA THR A 63 1.23 -13.22 -11.27
C THR A 63 2.40 -14.20 -11.21
N GLN A 64 3.62 -13.79 -11.58
CA GLN A 64 4.80 -14.67 -11.57
C GLN A 64 5.29 -14.91 -10.14
N ASP A 65 5.43 -13.84 -9.36
CA ASP A 65 5.97 -13.85 -7.99
C ASP A 65 4.92 -13.33 -6.99
N ARG A 66 3.72 -13.87 -7.13
CA ARG A 66 2.55 -13.41 -6.38
C ARG A 66 2.71 -13.68 -4.87
N PRO A 67 2.60 -12.66 -4.00
CA PRO A 67 2.75 -12.85 -2.56
C PRO A 67 1.57 -13.65 -1.99
N THR A 68 1.84 -14.55 -1.06
CA THR A 68 0.79 -15.32 -0.38
C THR A 68 0.21 -14.52 0.79
N PRO A 69 -1.01 -14.82 1.28
CA PRO A 69 -1.52 -14.24 2.53
C PRO A 69 -0.55 -14.36 3.71
N ALA A 70 0.15 -15.51 3.83
CA ALA A 70 1.15 -15.73 4.87
C ALA A 70 2.37 -14.79 4.74
N TYR A 71 2.70 -14.39 3.50
CA TYR A 71 3.76 -13.41 3.22
C TYR A 71 3.28 -11.99 3.47
N MET A 72 2.07 -11.62 3.04
CA MET A 72 1.56 -10.26 3.16
C MET A 72 1.18 -9.89 4.59
N LYS A 73 0.58 -10.83 5.34
CA LYS A 73 -0.04 -10.54 6.64
C LYS A 73 0.94 -9.97 7.68
N PRO A 74 2.15 -10.50 7.88
CA PRO A 74 3.11 -9.90 8.82
C PRO A 74 3.54 -8.47 8.46
N ARG A 75 3.64 -8.17 7.16
CA ARG A 75 4.01 -6.83 6.66
C ARG A 75 2.90 -5.83 7.00
N LEU A 76 1.66 -6.20 6.68
CA LEU A 76 0.47 -5.40 6.98
C LEU A 76 0.28 -5.22 8.49
N ASP A 77 0.51 -6.26 9.29
CA ASP A 77 0.46 -6.18 10.76
C ASP A 77 1.48 -5.18 11.30
N ALA A 78 2.70 -5.18 10.77
CA ALA A 78 3.75 -4.26 11.19
C ALA A 78 3.44 -2.80 10.80
N LEU A 79 2.84 -2.57 9.63
CA LEU A 79 2.35 -1.25 9.23
C LEU A 79 1.17 -0.79 10.11
N ALA A 80 0.22 -1.68 10.40
CA ALA A 80 -0.92 -1.39 11.27
C ALA A 80 -0.50 -1.09 12.72
N ALA A 81 0.59 -1.71 13.20
CA ALA A 81 1.17 -1.44 14.52
C ALA A 81 1.66 0.01 14.69
N LEU A 82 1.75 0.78 13.62
CA LEU A 82 2.03 2.23 13.66
C LEU A 82 0.79 3.06 14.07
N ASN A 83 -0.34 2.41 14.33
CA ASN A 83 -1.62 3.03 14.67
C ASN A 83 -2.13 3.97 13.57
N LEU A 84 -1.97 3.55 12.31
CA LEU A 84 -2.48 4.21 11.11
C LEU A 84 -3.46 3.28 10.39
N SER A 85 -4.39 3.84 9.63
CA SER A 85 -5.25 3.04 8.75
C SER A 85 -4.46 2.51 7.57
N ILE A 86 -4.81 1.33 7.05
CA ILE A 86 -4.26 0.82 5.80
C ILE A 86 -5.30 0.97 4.69
N LEU A 87 -4.88 1.52 3.55
CA LEU A 87 -5.68 1.57 2.33
C LEU A 87 -5.01 0.70 1.26
N ILE A 88 -5.80 -0.06 0.52
CA ILE A 88 -5.35 -0.69 -0.72
C ILE A 88 -5.80 0.23 -1.86
N THR A 89 -4.87 0.79 -2.63
CA THR A 89 -5.15 1.98 -3.45
C THR A 89 -5.06 1.80 -4.96
N GLU A 90 -4.24 0.86 -5.44
CA GLU A 90 -4.00 0.68 -6.87
C GLU A 90 -4.04 -0.81 -7.27
N TYR A 91 -4.97 -1.54 -6.66
CA TYR A 91 -4.97 -2.99 -6.69
C TYR A 91 -5.41 -3.54 -8.05
N ASN A 92 -4.50 -4.27 -8.69
CA ASN A 92 -4.75 -5.01 -9.92
C ASN A 92 -3.59 -6.01 -10.15
N PHE A 93 -3.72 -6.90 -11.14
CA PHE A 93 -2.72 -7.91 -11.48
C PHE A 93 -2.09 -7.66 -12.85
N PHE A 94 -0.83 -8.07 -12.99
CA PHE A 94 -0.15 -8.13 -14.27
C PHE A 94 0.67 -9.41 -14.41
N SER A 95 0.91 -9.83 -15.65
CA SER A 95 1.60 -11.07 -15.98
C SER A 95 3.06 -10.85 -16.39
N TYR A 96 3.32 -9.77 -17.14
CA TYR A 96 4.67 -9.35 -17.52
C TYR A 96 4.67 -7.87 -17.89
N TRP A 97 5.86 -7.32 -18.10
CA TRP A 97 6.06 -5.97 -18.62
C TRP A 97 6.38 -6.01 -20.11
N ASP A 98 5.69 -5.19 -20.90
CA ASP A 98 5.97 -4.98 -22.32
C ASP A 98 5.92 -3.49 -22.66
N GLY A 99 6.97 -2.98 -23.29
CA GLY A 99 7.07 -1.56 -23.65
C GLY A 99 6.90 -0.59 -22.48
N GLY A 100 7.31 -0.98 -21.26
CA GLY A 100 7.13 -0.18 -20.04
C GLY A 100 5.70 -0.16 -19.50
N LYS A 101 4.83 -1.05 -19.99
CA LYS A 101 3.46 -1.20 -19.53
C LYS A 101 3.25 -2.60 -18.98
N PRO A 102 2.51 -2.72 -17.88
CA PRO A 102 2.12 -4.03 -17.39
C PRO A 102 1.05 -4.63 -18.28
N VAL A 103 1.16 -5.93 -18.55
CA VAL A 103 0.25 -6.68 -19.43
C VAL A 103 -0.31 -7.88 -18.69
N TRP A 104 -1.63 -8.02 -18.73
CA TRP A 104 -2.34 -9.22 -18.33
C TRP A 104 -2.50 -10.14 -19.56
N ASN A 105 -2.14 -11.42 -19.45
CA ASN A 105 -2.28 -12.39 -20.54
C ASN A 105 -3.14 -13.63 -20.21
N GLY A 106 -3.73 -13.67 -19.02
CA GLY A 106 -4.65 -14.74 -18.65
C GLY A 106 -6.09 -14.51 -19.15
N THR A 107 -6.97 -15.43 -18.84
CA THR A 107 -8.41 -15.34 -19.11
C THR A 107 -9.11 -14.47 -18.06
N GLU A 108 -10.29 -13.96 -18.39
CA GLU A 108 -11.15 -13.24 -17.42
C GLU A 108 -11.51 -14.12 -16.21
N ALA A 109 -11.70 -15.43 -16.42
CA ALA A 109 -12.00 -16.37 -15.35
C ALA A 109 -10.82 -16.54 -14.36
N GLU A 110 -9.58 -16.58 -14.88
CA GLU A 110 -8.37 -16.59 -14.04
C GLU A 110 -8.24 -15.27 -13.28
N GLN A 111 -8.44 -14.13 -13.94
CA GLN A 111 -8.40 -12.82 -13.28
C GLN A 111 -9.45 -12.71 -12.17
N ALA A 112 -10.68 -13.17 -12.41
CA ALA A 112 -11.76 -13.18 -11.44
C ALA A 112 -11.42 -14.04 -10.21
N LYS A 113 -10.82 -15.22 -10.41
CA LYS A 113 -10.39 -16.10 -9.33
C LYS A 113 -9.28 -15.46 -8.47
N LEU A 114 -8.31 -14.79 -9.11
CA LEU A 114 -7.28 -14.04 -8.40
C LEU A 114 -7.89 -12.93 -7.55
N HIS A 115 -8.85 -12.19 -8.13
CA HIS A 115 -9.55 -11.13 -7.41
C HIS A 115 -10.33 -11.66 -6.22
N GLU A 116 -11.05 -12.77 -6.38
CA GLU A 116 -11.78 -13.39 -5.28
C GLU A 116 -10.83 -13.75 -4.11
N GLU A 117 -9.71 -14.40 -4.40
CA GLU A 117 -8.73 -14.80 -3.39
C GLU A 117 -8.21 -13.59 -2.58
N TYR A 118 -7.76 -12.56 -3.28
CA TYR A 118 -7.14 -11.38 -2.68
C TYR A 118 -8.15 -10.49 -1.96
N VAL A 119 -9.32 -10.26 -2.56
CA VAL A 119 -10.38 -9.48 -1.93
C VAL A 119 -10.85 -10.17 -0.65
N ARG A 120 -11.04 -11.50 -0.64
CA ARG A 120 -11.33 -12.25 0.59
C ARG A 120 -10.26 -12.05 1.65
N PHE A 121 -8.98 -12.07 1.26
CA PHE A 121 -7.88 -11.77 2.18
C PHE A 121 -7.97 -10.34 2.72
N TRP A 122 -8.14 -9.32 1.87
CA TRP A 122 -8.27 -7.93 2.31
C TRP A 122 -9.42 -7.72 3.30
N PHE A 123 -10.59 -8.31 3.04
CA PHE A 123 -11.73 -8.26 3.97
C PHE A 123 -11.50 -9.03 5.28
N SER A 124 -10.60 -10.01 5.30
CA SER A 124 -10.22 -10.72 6.53
C SER A 124 -9.30 -9.90 7.45
N VAL A 125 -8.78 -8.77 6.98
CA VAL A 125 -7.82 -7.92 7.70
C VAL A 125 -8.51 -6.63 8.18
N PRO A 126 -8.87 -6.52 9.47
CA PRO A 126 -9.82 -5.50 9.97
C PRO A 126 -9.31 -4.05 9.97
N TYR A 127 -8.00 -3.85 9.86
CA TYR A 127 -7.37 -2.52 9.79
C TYR A 127 -7.23 -1.99 8.35
N ILE A 128 -7.58 -2.78 7.33
CA ILE A 128 -7.75 -2.29 5.96
C ILE A 128 -9.10 -1.56 5.87
N LYS A 129 -9.09 -0.31 5.40
CA LYS A 129 -10.27 0.58 5.39
C LYS A 129 -10.82 0.88 4.01
N ALA A 130 -10.04 0.65 2.95
CA ALA A 130 -10.49 0.80 1.58
C ALA A 130 -9.74 -0.16 0.65
N ILE A 131 -10.40 -0.53 -0.45
CA ILE A 131 -9.84 -1.28 -1.56
C ILE A 131 -10.25 -0.54 -2.83
N ILE A 132 -9.28 -0.02 -3.57
CA ILE A 132 -9.45 0.73 -4.81
C ILE A 132 -8.65 0.00 -5.90
N LEU A 133 -9.28 -0.17 -7.06
CA LEU A 133 -8.68 -0.82 -8.21
C LEU A 133 -8.08 0.24 -9.16
N TRP A 134 -7.04 -0.15 -9.90
CA TRP A 134 -6.35 0.70 -10.88
C TRP A 134 -6.34 0.08 -12.27
#